data_AF-A0A8T3RCJ8-F1
#
_entry.id   AF-A0A8T3RCJ8-F1
#
_cell.length_a   1.000
_cell.length_b   1.000
_cell.length_c   1.000
_cell.angle_alpha   90.00
_cell.angle_beta   90.00
_cell.angle_gamma   90.00
#
_symmetry.space_group_name_H-M   'P 1'
#
loop_
_entity.id
_entity.type
_entity.pdbx_description
1 polymer ?
#
loop_
_entity_poly.entity_id
_entity_poly.type
_entity_poly.pdbx_seq_one_letter_code
_entity_poly.pdbx_strand_id
1 'polypeptide(L)' 'VIVFIYRDEVYDENSADKGIAEIIVAKQRNGPIGTVRMTFLGQFTRFEDFTAESDGRPARDYG' A
#
# COMPACT_ATOMS: atom_id res chain seq x y z
N VAL A 1 17.30 4.89 1.56
CA VAL A 1 15.88 4.78 1.17
C VAL A 1 15.05 5.07 2.42
N ILE A 2 13.93 5.78 2.30
CA ILE A 2 12.95 5.94 3.38
C ILE A 2 11.62 5.44 2.86
N VAL A 3 10.98 4.55 3.62
CA VAL A 3 9.70 3.93 3.29
C VAL A 3 8.74 4.13 4.46
N PHE A 4 7.52 4.54 4.15
CA PHE A 4 6.41 4.52 5.07
C PHE A 4 5.42 3.42 4.68
N ILE A 5 4.76 2.86 5.69
CA ILE A 5 3.70 1.87 5.51
C ILE A 5 2.42 2.51 6.03
N TYR A 6 1.40 2.57 5.19
CA TYR A 6 0.08 3.06 5.55
C TYR A 6 -0.96 1.96 5.30
N ARG A 7 -1.83 1.75 6.29
CA ARG A 7 -2.95 0.81 6.22
C ARG A 7 -4.20 1.55 6.68
N ASP A 8 -5.07 1.89 5.73
CA ASP A 8 -6.27 2.68 5.99
C ASP A 8 -7.22 1.95 6.97
N GLU A 9 -7.30 0.62 6.85
CA GLU A 9 -8.09 -0.24 7.74
C GLU A 9 -7.75 -0.14 9.24
N VAL A 10 -6.57 0.38 9.60
CA VAL A 10 -6.17 0.59 11.01
C VAL A 10 -6.82 1.85 11.59
N TYR A 11 -7.19 2.80 10.74
CA TYR A 11 -7.75 4.10 11.13
C TYR A 11 -9.25 4.21 10.79
N ASP A 12 -9.71 3.50 9.76
CA ASP A 12 -11.12 3.40 9.37
C ASP A 12 -11.56 1.93 9.26
N GLU A 13 -12.41 1.51 10.19
CA GLU A 13 -13.00 0.15 10.21
C GLU A 13 -13.91 -0.15 9.01
N ASN A 14 -14.38 0.89 8.30
CA ASN A 14 -15.21 0.77 7.09
C ASN A 14 -14.43 1.03 5.80
N SER A 15 -13.10 1.09 5.89
CA SER A 15 -12.23 1.32 4.74
C SER A 15 -12.57 0.39 3.57
N ALA A 16 -12.64 0.96 2.37
CA ALA A 16 -12.74 0.22 1.13
C ALA A 16 -11.41 -0.48 0.77
N ASP A 17 -10.33 -0.18 1.49
CA ASP A 17 -8.96 -0.65 1.25
C ASP A 17 -8.56 -1.70 2.31
N LYS A 18 -9.54 -2.48 2.82
CA LYS A 18 -9.29 -3.60 3.75
C LYS A 18 -8.33 -4.63 3.15
N GLY A 19 -7.37 -5.06 3.95
CA GLY A 19 -6.31 -5.96 3.53
C GLY A 19 -5.32 -5.32 2.55
N ILE A 20 -5.37 -4.02 2.30
CA ILE A 20 -4.41 -3.31 1.45
C ILE A 20 -3.47 -2.48 2.31
N ALA A 21 -2.18 -2.54 1.96
CA ALA A 21 -1.17 -1.64 2.49
C ALA A 21 -0.56 -0.81 1.36
N GLU A 22 -0.40 0.48 1.61
CA GLU A 22 0.33 1.39 0.74
C GLU A 22 1.77 1.50 1.24
N ILE A 23 2.71 1.11 0.38
CA ILE A 23 4.15 1.24 0.58
C ILE A 23 4.60 2.51 -0.11
N ILE A 24 4.94 3.53 0.67
CA ILE A 24 5.26 4.87 0.19
C ILE A 24 6.77 5.05 0.24
N VAL A 25 7.42 5.05 -0.92
CA VAL A 25 8.86 5.32 -1.05
C VAL A 25 9.07 6.82 -1.03
N ALA A 26 9.16 7.41 0.17
CA ALA A 26 9.28 8.86 0.34
C ALA A 26 10.66 9.41 -0.05
N LYS A 27 11.74 8.60 0.05
CA LYS A 27 13.08 8.99 -0.41
C LYS A 27 13.84 7.85 -1.06
N GLN A 28 14.32 8.09 -2.27
CA GLN A 28 15.18 7.20 -3.06
C GLN A 28 16.32 8.04 -3.65
N ARG A 29 17.57 7.87 -3.19
CA ARG A 29 18.69 8.72 -3.69
C ARG A 29 19.02 8.49 -5.15
N ASN A 30 18.80 7.27 -5.63
CA ASN A 30 19.25 6.80 -6.94
C ASN A 30 18.09 6.20 -7.75
N GLY A 31 16.90 6.80 -7.69
CA GLY A 31 15.75 6.28 -8.41
C GLY A 31 14.45 7.05 -8.13
N PRO A 32 13.34 6.63 -8.75
CA PRO A 32 12.05 7.26 -8.54
C PRO A 32 11.52 7.03 -7.12
N ILE A 33 10.72 7.97 -6.66
CA ILE A 33 9.82 7.82 -5.51
C ILE A 33 8.43 7.41 -6.01
N GLY A 34 7.56 6.98 -5.10
CA GLY A 34 6.18 6.66 -5.42
C GLY A 34 5.52 5.76 -4.39
N THR A 35 4.27 5.41 -4.67
CA THR A 35 3.48 4.53 -3.83
C THR A 35 3.17 3.23 -4.56
N VAL A 36 3.33 2.11 -3.87
CA VAL A 36 2.99 0.78 -4.37
C VAL A 36 1.96 0.17 -3.44
N ARG A 37 0.91 -0.43 -3.99
CA ARG A 37 -0.07 -1.19 -3.21
C ARG A 37 0.40 -2.63 -3.05
N MET A 38 0.16 -3.20 -1.88
CA MET A 38 0.42 -4.59 -1.54
C MET A 38 -0.77 -5.19 -0.80
N THR A 39 -0.98 -6.49 -0.95
CA THR A 39 -1.93 -7.23 -0.12
C THR A 39 -1.30 -7.48 1.25
N PHE A 40 -1.99 -7.15 2.33
CA PHE A 40 -1.57 -7.38 3.70
C PHE A 40 -2.45 -8.44 4.38
N LEU A 41 -1.84 -9.58 4.69
CA LEU A 41 -2.48 -10.68 5.40
C LEU A 41 -2.21 -10.56 6.90
N GLY A 42 -3.08 -9.83 7.61
CA GLY A 42 -2.89 -9.47 9.01
C GLY A 42 -2.69 -10.65 9.96
N GLN A 43 -3.39 -11.76 9.73
CA GLN A 43 -3.23 -12.99 10.51
C GLN A 43 -1.81 -13.58 10.48
N PHE A 44 -1.02 -13.26 9.45
CA PHE A 44 0.35 -13.72 9.27
C PHE A 44 1.38 -12.59 9.32
N THR A 45 0.95 -11.34 9.49
CA THR A 45 1.80 -10.14 9.35
C THR A 45 2.64 -10.19 8.06
N ARG A 46 2.00 -10.55 6.94
CA ARG A 46 2.67 -10.84 5.67
C ARG A 46 2.17 -9.92 4.57
N PHE A 47 3.10 -9.44 3.74
CA PHE A 47 2.80 -8.70 2.52
C PHE A 47 2.96 -9.62 1.31
N GLU A 48 2.02 -9.55 0.38
CA GLU A 48 2.05 -10.27 -0.90
C GLU A 48 1.90 -9.29 -2.06
N ASP A 49 2.34 -9.72 -3.23
CA ASP A 49 2.17 -8.95 -4.47
C ASP A 49 0.69 -8.67 -4.69
N PHE A 50 0.42 -7.42 -5.07
CA PHE A 50 -0.94 -6.98 -5.29
C PHE A 50 -1.49 -7.52 -6.61
N THR A 51 -2.62 -8.23 -6.54
CA THR A 51 -3.33 -8.73 -7.72
C THR A 51 -4.53 -7.83 -8.03
N ALA A 52 -4.43 -7.11 -9.16
CA ALA A 52 -5.42 -6.12 -9.61
C ALA A 52 -6.83 -6.68 -9.85
N GLU A 53 -7.02 -8.00 -9.89
CA GLU A 53 -8.34 -8.64 -9.99
C GLU A 53 -9.30 -8.23 -8.85
N SER A 54 -8.76 -7.71 -7.75
CA SER A 54 -9.51 -7.30 -6.55
C SER A 54 -9.78 -5.80 -6.42
N ASP A 55 -9.11 -4.94 -7.21
CA ASP A 55 -9.19 -3.48 -7.04
C ASP A 55 -9.25 -2.79 -8.41
N GLY A 56 -10.47 -2.43 -8.83
CA GLY A 56 -10.72 -1.70 -10.06
C GLY A 56 -10.33 -0.22 -10.01
N ARG A 57 -9.54 0.23 -9.03
CA ARG A 57 -9.18 1.63 -8.82
C ARG A 57 -7.72 1.90 -9.18
N PRO A 58 -7.41 2.97 -9.92
CA PRO A 58 -6.03 3.33 -10.22
C PRO A 58 -5.24 3.58 -8.91
N ALA A 59 -3.93 3.34 -8.96
CA ALA A 59 -3.01 3.76 -7.91
C ALA A 59 -3.27 5.25 -7.61
N ARG A 60 -3.45 5.59 -6.33
CA ARG A 60 -3.63 6.98 -5.91
C ARG A 60 -2.30 7.68 -6.19
N ASP A 61 -2.35 8.70 -7.04
CA ASP A 61 -1.18 9.51 -7.35
C ASP A 61 -0.92 10.44 -6.16
N TYR A 62 0.03 10.05 -5.31
CA TYR A 62 0.55 10.87 -4.23
C TYR A 62 1.75 11.66 -4.76
N GLY A 63 1.48 12.59 -5.67
CA GLY A 63 2.44 13.57 -6.20
C GLY A 63 2.68 14.73 -5.24
#